data_AF-A0A4U8T7A7-F1
#
_entry.id   AF-A0A4U8T7A7-F1
#
_cell.length_a   1.000
_cell.length_b   1.000
_cell.length_c   1.000
_cell.angle_alpha   90.00
_cell.angle_beta   90.00
_cell.angle_gamma   90.00
#
_symmetry.space_group_name_H-M   'P 1'
#
loop_
_entity.id
_entity.type
_entity.pdbx_description
1 polymer ?
#
loop_
_entity_poly.entity_id
_entity_poly.type
_entity_poly.pdbx_seq_one_letter_code
_entity_poly.pdbx_strand_id
1 'polypeptide(L)'
;MFKYCIVFISIICSLYGNDVEMVHKDCKILCKKCGFYARQTEGYFEKLKISNDNEDDFYTAMDDWAHYLYSARDYLRANGIKTNFYAIDVKECGILIFQNYSLEINKIDTPYIFILYQKGKKPYKLMDISAPEDEINTYFNITKPKYPKESE
;
A
#
# COMPACT_ATOMS: atom_id res chain seq x y z
N MET A 1 -26.55 -47.70 -18.39
CA MET A 1 -27.02 -46.93 -17.21
C MET A 1 -25.97 -45.89 -16.89
N PHE A 2 -26.43 -44.65 -16.76
CA PHE A 2 -25.77 -43.38 -16.44
C PHE A 2 -24.45 -43.50 -15.64
N LYS A 3 -23.36 -42.85 -16.09
CA LYS A 3 -22.97 -41.43 -15.79
C LYS A 3 -22.95 -41.25 -14.27
N TYR A 4 -21.83 -40.95 -13.61
CA TYR A 4 -21.04 -39.72 -13.76
C TYR A 4 -19.60 -39.94 -13.29
N CYS A 5 -18.63 -39.59 -14.14
CA CYS A 5 -17.30 -39.17 -13.68
C CYS A 5 -17.50 -37.87 -12.90
N ILE A 6 -17.40 -37.91 -11.58
CA ILE A 6 -17.29 -36.70 -10.79
C ILE A 6 -15.83 -36.24 -10.90
N VAL A 7 -15.55 -35.51 -11.97
CA VAL A 7 -14.44 -34.57 -12.00
C VAL A 7 -14.81 -33.53 -10.93
N PHE A 8 -14.27 -33.67 -9.72
CA PHE A 8 -14.26 -32.56 -8.78
C PHE A 8 -13.28 -31.53 -9.33
N ILE A 9 -13.83 -30.73 -10.23
CA ILE A 9 -13.41 -29.37 -10.53
C ILE A 9 -13.54 -28.61 -9.22
N SER A 10 -12.56 -28.77 -8.33
CA SER A 10 -12.36 -27.84 -7.22
C SER A 10 -11.49 -26.72 -7.76
N ILE A 11 -12.10 -25.94 -8.65
CA ILE A 11 -11.79 -24.52 -8.85
C ILE A 11 -12.07 -23.85 -7.50
N ILE A 12 -11.12 -23.99 -6.57
CA ILE A 12 -11.07 -23.27 -5.30
C ILE A 12 -9.62 -22.79 -5.12
N CYS A 13 -9.10 -22.13 -6.15
CA CYS A 13 -7.90 -21.29 -6.06
C CYS A 13 -8.04 -20.03 -6.93
N SER A 14 -9.27 -19.58 -7.18
CA SER A 14 -9.56 -18.33 -7.90
C SER A 14 -10.17 -17.25 -7.00
N LEU A 15 -10.10 -17.39 -5.68
CA LEU A 15 -10.64 -16.42 -4.71
C LEU A 15 -9.61 -15.86 -3.70
N TYR A 16 -8.32 -16.07 -3.93
CA TYR A 16 -7.31 -15.12 -3.47
C TYR A 16 -6.91 -14.32 -4.69
N GLY A 17 -7.36 -13.06 -4.73
CA GLY A 17 -7.05 -12.13 -5.80
C GLY A 17 -5.55 -12.14 -6.13
N ASN A 18 -5.24 -11.82 -7.38
CA ASN A 18 -3.90 -11.75 -7.97
C ASN A 18 -2.96 -10.70 -7.29
N ASP A 19 -2.80 -10.73 -5.96
CA ASP A 19 -2.00 -9.82 -5.14
C ASP A 19 -0.57 -10.34 -4.89
N VAL A 20 -0.15 -11.40 -5.58
CA VAL A 20 1.21 -11.93 -5.47
C VAL A 20 2.06 -11.41 -6.62
N GLU A 21 2.54 -10.17 -6.50
CA GLU A 21 3.71 -9.74 -7.27
C GLU A 21 4.47 -8.53 -6.69
N MET A 22 4.29 -8.21 -5.40
CA MET A 22 5.31 -7.43 -4.68
C MET A 22 6.19 -8.40 -3.91
N VAL A 23 7.04 -9.12 -4.63
CA VAL A 23 8.06 -9.99 -4.01
C VAL A 23 9.15 -9.06 -3.48
N HIS A 24 9.08 -8.67 -2.21
CA HIS A 24 10.12 -7.88 -1.54
C HIS A 24 11.30 -8.77 -1.11
N LYS A 25 11.92 -9.48 -2.06
CA LYS A 25 13.14 -10.23 -1.76
C LYS A 25 14.27 -9.25 -1.49
N ASP A 26 14.91 -9.35 -0.33
CA ASP A 26 16.03 -8.48 0.07
C ASP A 26 15.67 -6.97 -0.03
N CYS A 27 14.44 -6.60 0.35
CA CYS A 27 13.91 -5.23 0.29
C CYS A 27 13.84 -4.60 -1.11
N LYS A 28 13.87 -5.44 -2.17
CA LYS A 28 13.75 -4.99 -3.57
C LYS A 28 12.29 -4.90 -4.02
N ILE A 29 11.91 -3.80 -4.64
CA ILE A 29 10.58 -3.59 -5.20
C ILE A 29 10.56 -4.00 -6.67
N LEU A 30 9.82 -5.08 -6.97
CA LEU A 30 9.79 -5.70 -8.31
C LEU A 30 8.58 -5.31 -9.17
N CYS A 31 7.64 -4.53 -8.64
CA CYS A 31 6.44 -4.14 -9.38
C CYS A 31 6.78 -3.22 -10.57
N LYS A 32 6.00 -3.30 -11.66
CA LYS A 32 6.14 -2.37 -12.81
C LYS A 32 5.45 -1.02 -12.57
N LYS A 33 4.31 -1.04 -11.88
CA LYS A 33 3.48 0.13 -11.52
C LYS A 33 2.67 -0.27 -10.30
N CYS A 34 2.94 0.32 -9.14
CA CYS A 34 2.21 0.00 -7.92
C CYS A 34 2.20 1.14 -6.89
N GLY A 35 1.27 1.04 -5.95
CA GLY A 35 1.31 1.77 -4.68
C GLY A 35 1.27 0.79 -3.50
N PHE A 36 1.97 1.11 -2.43
CA PHE A 36 2.08 0.33 -1.21
C PHE A 36 2.46 1.25 -0.05
N TYR A 37 2.47 0.73 1.18
CA TYR A 37 2.92 1.47 2.34
C TYR A 37 3.92 0.68 3.16
N ALA A 38 4.82 1.40 3.83
CA ALA A 38 5.64 0.86 4.91
C ALA A 38 5.08 1.31 6.26
N ARG A 39 5.16 0.43 7.25
CA ARG A 39 4.76 0.71 8.64
C ARG A 39 6.01 0.93 9.47
N GLN A 40 5.99 1.95 10.31
CA GLN A 40 7.05 2.20 11.27
C GLN A 40 7.17 1.10 12.35
N THR A 41 8.28 1.13 13.07
CA THR A 41 8.56 0.16 14.15
C THR A 41 7.59 0.32 15.33
N GLU A 42 7.39 -0.73 16.13
CA GLU A 42 6.57 -0.65 17.35
C GLU A 42 7.04 0.46 18.31
N GLY A 43 8.36 0.58 18.51
CA GLY A 43 8.95 1.65 19.34
C GLY A 43 8.72 3.06 18.80
N TYR A 44 8.38 3.23 17.51
CA TYR A 44 7.92 4.50 16.97
C TYR A 44 6.50 4.82 17.46
N PHE A 45 5.59 3.84 17.35
CA PHE A 45 4.20 4.01 17.80
C PHE A 45 4.12 4.19 19.31
N GLU A 46 4.95 3.52 20.10
CA GLU A 46 5.04 3.74 21.55
C GLU A 46 5.45 5.17 21.89
N LYS A 47 6.48 5.70 21.21
CA LYS A 47 6.91 7.09 21.39
C LYS A 47 5.83 8.07 20.97
N LEU A 48 5.17 7.80 19.84
CA LEU A 48 4.08 8.63 19.33
C LEU A 48 2.90 8.63 20.32
N LYS A 49 2.57 7.48 20.91
CA LYS A 49 1.55 7.36 21.94
C LYS A 49 1.90 8.17 23.20
N ILE A 50 3.15 8.09 23.66
CA ILE A 50 3.64 8.86 24.83
C ILE A 50 3.67 10.37 24.56
N SER A 51 3.96 10.78 23.32
CA SER A 51 4.00 12.21 22.96
C SER A 51 2.63 12.85 22.75
N ASN A 52 1.56 12.07 22.67
CA ASN A 52 0.20 12.61 22.66
C ASN A 52 -0.26 12.83 24.11
N ASP A 53 -0.88 13.99 24.35
CA ASP A 53 -1.37 14.37 25.69
C ASP A 53 -2.52 13.46 26.16
N ASN A 54 -3.21 12.82 25.21
CA ASN A 54 -4.34 11.91 25.45
C ASN A 54 -4.20 10.63 24.62
N GLU A 55 -4.44 9.49 25.25
CA GLU A 55 -4.42 8.17 24.61
C GLU A 55 -5.54 8.03 23.56
N ASP A 56 -6.73 8.59 23.82
CA ASP A 56 -7.85 8.55 22.86
C ASP A 56 -7.54 9.34 21.59
N ASP A 57 -6.80 10.44 21.70
CA ASP A 57 -6.38 11.25 20.55
C ASP A 57 -5.41 10.48 19.66
N PHE A 58 -4.48 9.72 20.27
CA PHE A 58 -3.58 8.83 19.53
C PHE A 58 -4.36 7.78 18.72
N TYR A 59 -5.33 7.10 19.35
CA TYR A 59 -6.12 6.09 18.66
C TYR A 59 -7.00 6.68 17.56
N THR A 60 -7.62 7.84 17.81
CA THR A 60 -8.39 8.58 16.80
C THR A 60 -7.51 8.91 15.59
N ALA A 61 -6.30 9.42 15.82
CA ALA A 61 -5.37 9.70 14.74
C ALA A 61 -4.98 8.43 13.97
N MET A 62 -4.76 7.30 14.65
CA MET A 62 -4.43 6.02 13.99
C MET A 62 -5.58 5.48 13.14
N ASP A 63 -6.82 5.65 13.59
CA ASP A 63 -8.01 5.29 12.82
C ASP A 63 -8.14 6.16 11.57
N ASP A 64 -7.89 7.46 11.68
CA ASP A 64 -7.85 8.38 10.53
C ASP A 64 -6.75 7.98 9.53
N TRP A 65 -5.54 7.67 10.02
CA TRP A 65 -4.45 7.17 9.16
C TRP A 65 -4.85 5.90 8.42
N ALA A 66 -5.48 4.94 9.11
CA ALA A 66 -5.96 3.71 8.50
C ALA A 66 -7.01 4.01 7.42
N HIS A 67 -7.97 4.89 7.72
CA HIS A 67 -8.99 5.34 6.76
C HIS A 67 -8.35 5.93 5.49
N TYR A 68 -7.41 6.87 5.64
CA TYR A 68 -6.73 7.49 4.50
C TYR A 68 -5.90 6.50 3.68
N LEU A 69 -5.21 5.57 4.35
CA LEU A 69 -4.49 4.50 3.67
C LEU A 69 -5.43 3.66 2.79
N TYR A 70 -6.60 3.28 3.32
CA TYR A 70 -7.59 2.50 2.58
C TYR A 70 -8.21 3.29 1.43
N SER A 71 -8.51 4.57 1.63
CA SER A 71 -8.98 5.46 0.56
C SER A 71 -7.97 5.54 -0.59
N ALA A 72 -6.69 5.79 -0.28
CA ALA A 72 -5.62 5.83 -1.28
C ALA A 72 -5.48 4.49 -2.04
N ARG A 73 -5.57 3.36 -1.34
CA ARG A 73 -5.56 2.03 -1.96
C ARG A 73 -6.71 1.85 -2.93
N ASP A 74 -7.91 2.19 -2.51
CA ASP A 74 -9.11 1.94 -3.30
C ASP A 74 -9.14 2.86 -4.52
N TYR A 75 -8.65 4.09 -4.40
CA TYR A 75 -8.42 4.99 -5.53
C TYR A 75 -7.42 4.42 -6.54
N LEU A 76 -6.27 3.89 -6.08
CA LEU A 76 -5.30 3.22 -6.97
C LEU A 76 -5.92 2.02 -7.69
N ARG A 77 -6.69 1.19 -6.96
CA ARG A 77 -7.39 0.03 -7.52
C ARG A 77 -8.42 0.43 -8.58
N ALA A 78 -9.21 1.47 -8.32
CA ALA A 78 -10.18 2.01 -9.27
C ALA A 78 -9.51 2.47 -10.58
N ASN A 79 -8.27 2.96 -10.50
CA ASN A 79 -7.44 3.38 -11.63
C ASN A 79 -6.57 2.26 -12.23
N GLY A 80 -6.83 0.99 -11.87
CA GLY A 80 -6.12 -0.17 -12.42
C GLY A 80 -4.65 -0.25 -12.03
N ILE A 81 -4.25 0.42 -10.95
CA ILE A 81 -2.89 0.35 -10.40
C ILE A 81 -2.86 -0.79 -9.39
N LYS A 82 -1.87 -1.68 -9.53
CA LYS A 82 -1.66 -2.76 -8.57
C LYS A 82 -1.36 -2.16 -7.21
N THR A 83 -2.11 -2.55 -6.19
CA THR A 83 -1.82 -2.22 -4.80
C THR A 83 -1.40 -3.48 -4.09
N ASN A 84 -0.28 -3.48 -3.38
CA ASN A 84 -0.04 -4.52 -2.39
C ASN A 84 -0.15 -3.88 -1.02
N PHE A 85 -1.29 -4.11 -0.37
CA PHE A 85 -1.64 -3.45 0.87
C PHE A 85 -1.18 -4.26 2.09
N TYR A 86 -0.02 -4.88 1.96
CA TYR A 86 0.73 -5.44 3.08
C TYR A 86 1.80 -4.44 3.47
N ALA A 87 1.86 -4.11 4.75
CA ALA A 87 2.87 -3.20 5.27
C ALA A 87 4.26 -3.81 5.10
N ILE A 88 5.17 -3.07 4.46
CA ILE A 88 6.61 -3.35 4.61
C ILE A 88 7.02 -2.87 6.00
N ASP A 89 7.60 -3.74 6.82
CA ASP A 89 8.14 -3.33 8.13
C ASP A 89 9.47 -2.56 7.92
N VAL A 90 9.51 -1.30 8.38
CA VAL A 90 10.73 -0.47 8.35
C VAL A 90 11.89 -1.13 9.11
N LYS A 91 11.60 -1.93 10.14
CA LYS A 91 12.61 -2.69 10.90
C LYS A 91 13.31 -3.72 10.02
N GLU A 92 12.56 -4.40 9.15
CA GLU A 92 13.09 -5.41 8.24
C GLU A 92 13.73 -4.76 7.02
N CYS A 93 13.12 -3.67 6.53
CA CYS A 93 13.54 -2.97 5.33
C CYS A 93 13.65 -1.47 5.59
N GLY A 94 14.75 -1.03 6.19
CA GLY A 94 15.01 0.41 6.37
C GLY A 94 15.30 1.14 5.06
N ILE A 95 15.77 0.43 4.03
CA ILE A 95 16.05 0.96 2.70
C ILE A 95 15.35 0.08 1.67
N LEU A 96 14.50 0.69 0.85
CA LEU A 96 13.85 0.04 -0.29
C LEU A 96 14.69 0.21 -1.54
N ILE A 97 14.88 -0.87 -2.28
CA ILE A 97 15.67 -0.88 -3.51
C ILE A 97 14.74 -1.02 -4.71
N PHE A 98 14.76 -0.04 -5.59
CA PHE A 98 14.11 -0.04 -6.90
C PHE A 98 15.19 -0.27 -7.96
N GLN A 99 14.82 -0.32 -9.24
CA GLN A 99 15.80 -0.65 -10.30
C GLN A 99 17.05 0.26 -10.28
N ASN A 100 16.83 1.57 -10.34
CA ASN A 100 17.90 2.57 -10.41
C ASN A 100 17.85 3.55 -9.22
N TYR A 101 17.03 3.26 -8.21
CA TYR A 101 16.78 4.16 -7.09
C TYR A 101 16.76 3.38 -5.79
N SER A 102 17.13 4.05 -4.71
CA SER A 102 16.86 3.59 -3.35
C SER A 102 16.04 4.64 -2.60
N LEU A 103 15.32 4.20 -1.58
CA LEU A 103 14.59 5.08 -0.67
C LEU A 103 14.84 4.64 0.77
N GLU A 104 15.44 5.51 1.57
CA GLU A 104 15.72 5.28 3.00
C GLU A 104 14.46 5.58 3.82
N ILE A 105 13.58 4.59 3.94
CA ILE A 105 12.30 4.74 4.63
C ILE A 105 12.44 4.81 6.15
N ASN A 106 13.56 4.32 6.70
CA ASN A 106 13.89 4.47 8.13
C ASN A 106 14.19 5.92 8.56
N LYS A 107 14.43 6.85 7.62
CA LYS A 107 14.65 8.28 7.92
C LYS A 107 13.39 9.13 7.83
N ILE A 108 12.24 8.52 7.53
CA ILE A 108 10.98 9.24 7.32
C ILE A 108 10.16 9.20 8.62
N ASP A 109 9.88 10.38 9.17
CA ASP A 109 9.13 10.55 10.41
C ASP A 109 7.61 10.65 10.16
N THR A 110 6.99 9.51 9.87
CA THR A 110 5.51 9.35 9.84
C THR A 110 5.16 7.89 10.18
N PRO A 111 4.04 7.63 10.89
CA PRO A 111 3.62 6.27 11.26
C PRO A 111 3.48 5.31 10.06
N TYR A 112 2.98 5.84 8.94
CA TYR A 112 2.79 5.10 7.70
C TYR A 112 3.37 5.86 6.52
N ILE A 113 4.21 5.19 5.74
CA ILE A 113 4.93 5.78 4.61
C ILE A 113 4.33 5.24 3.32
N PHE A 114 3.43 6.00 2.69
CA PHE A 114 2.82 5.59 1.42
C PHE A 114 3.72 5.93 0.24
N ILE A 115 3.94 4.96 -0.64
CA ILE A 115 4.91 5.04 -1.73
C ILE A 115 4.25 4.63 -3.04
N LEU A 116 4.43 5.46 -4.05
CA LEU A 116 4.10 5.21 -5.44
C LEU A 116 5.36 4.86 -6.22
N TYR A 117 5.26 3.86 -7.09
CA TYR A 117 6.36 3.49 -7.96
C TYR A 117 5.89 3.07 -9.35
N GLN A 118 6.56 3.59 -10.38
CA GLN A 118 6.48 3.11 -11.75
C GLN A 118 7.89 2.89 -12.27
N LYS A 119 8.14 1.72 -12.87
CA LYS A 119 9.43 1.37 -13.48
C LYS A 119 9.90 2.49 -14.42
N GLY A 120 11.13 2.96 -14.20
CA GLY A 120 11.72 4.09 -14.93
C GLY A 120 11.43 5.47 -14.33
N LYS A 121 10.60 5.59 -13.29
CA LYS A 121 10.41 6.81 -12.51
C LYS A 121 11.07 6.68 -11.14
N LYS A 122 11.51 7.80 -10.57
CA LYS A 122 11.91 7.87 -9.16
C LYS A 122 10.71 7.45 -8.27
N PRO A 123 10.88 6.61 -7.24
CA PRO A 123 9.81 6.34 -6.28
C PRO A 123 9.37 7.65 -5.63
N TYR A 124 8.08 7.76 -5.35
CA TYR A 124 7.46 8.95 -4.80
C TYR A 124 6.75 8.62 -3.49
N LYS A 125 7.07 9.37 -2.44
CA LYS A 125 6.37 9.29 -1.16
C LYS A 125 5.21 10.28 -1.21
N LEU A 126 3.99 9.83 -0.92
CA LEU A 126 2.87 10.76 -0.78
C LEU A 126 3.15 11.75 0.36
N MET A 127 2.80 13.01 0.13
CA MET A 127 2.97 14.10 1.10
C MET A 127 1.70 14.32 1.90
N ASP A 128 0.55 14.29 1.24
CA ASP A 128 -0.77 14.32 1.87
C ASP A 128 -1.53 13.03 1.54
N ILE A 129 -1.68 12.17 2.55
CA ILE A 129 -2.45 10.94 2.38
C ILE A 129 -3.96 11.15 2.54
N SER A 130 -4.38 12.27 3.13
CA SER A 130 -5.80 12.58 3.35
C SER A 130 -6.51 13.02 2.08
N ALA A 131 -5.75 13.57 1.12
CA ALA A 131 -6.21 13.95 -0.22
C ALA A 131 -5.20 13.51 -1.30
N PRO A 132 -5.00 12.19 -1.49
CA PRO A 132 -3.88 11.66 -2.27
C PRO A 132 -4.10 11.71 -3.79
N GLU A 133 -5.30 12.04 -4.27
CA GLU A 133 -5.72 11.88 -5.66
C GLU A 133 -4.86 12.69 -6.63
N ASP A 134 -4.59 13.96 -6.32
CA ASP A 134 -3.82 14.85 -7.19
C ASP A 134 -2.36 14.40 -7.33
N GLU A 135 -1.75 13.98 -6.23
CA GLU A 135 -0.40 13.41 -6.19
C GLU A 135 -0.34 12.09 -7.00
N ILE A 136 -1.32 11.21 -6.81
CA ILE A 136 -1.42 9.93 -7.54
C ILE A 136 -1.61 10.18 -9.04
N ASN A 137 -2.51 11.09 -9.41
CA ASN A 137 -2.80 11.44 -10.80
C ASN A 137 -1.58 12.02 -11.48
N THR A 138 -0.89 12.94 -10.81
CA THR A 138 0.34 13.56 -11.29
C THR A 138 1.45 12.52 -11.47
N TYR A 139 1.68 11.66 -10.47
CA TYR A 139 2.75 10.67 -10.53
C TYR A 139 2.53 9.63 -11.63
N PHE A 140 1.31 9.15 -11.83
CA PHE A 140 0.98 8.13 -12.81
C PHE A 140 0.45 8.66 -14.15
N ASN A 141 0.38 9.98 -14.32
CA ASN A 141 -0.20 10.66 -15.49
C ASN A 141 -1.64 10.19 -15.80
N ILE A 142 -2.50 10.12 -14.79
CA ILE A 142 -3.92 9.76 -14.96
C ILE A 142 -4.69 11.00 -15.39
N THR A 143 -5.26 10.98 -16.60
CA THR A 143 -6.02 12.12 -17.17
C THR A 143 -7.53 11.95 -17.09
N LYS A 144 -8.01 10.74 -16.78
CA LYS A 144 -9.43 10.40 -16.63
C LYS A 144 -9.58 9.52 -15.39
N PRO A 145 -9.55 10.13 -14.19
CA PRO A 145 -9.57 9.38 -12.94
C PRO A 145 -10.87 8.60 -12.79
N LYS A 146 -10.75 7.39 -12.25
CA LYS A 146 -11.88 6.58 -11.80
C LYS A 146 -11.92 6.61 -10.28
N TYR A 147 -13.10 6.83 -9.73
CA TYR A 147 -13.31 6.81 -8.29
C TYR A 147 -13.82 5.45 -7.85
N PRO A 148 -13.50 5.00 -6.61
CA PRO A 148 -14.13 3.83 -6.02
C PRO A 148 -15.65 3.99 -6.08
N LYS A 149 -16.36 2.90 -6.33
CA LYS A 149 -17.81 2.92 -6.14
C LYS A 149 -18.07 3.01 -4.64
N GLU A 150 -18.91 3.94 -4.22
CA GLU A 150 -19.47 3.90 -2.86
C GLU A 150 -20.12 2.52 -2.70
N SER A 151 -19.76 1.82 -1.61
CA SER A 151 -20.48 0.61 -1.24
C SER A 151 -21.89 1.04 -0.81
N GLU A 152 -22.89 0.74 -1.65
CA GLU A 152 -24.30 0.73 -1.25
C GLU A 152 -24.54 -0.21 -0.06
#